data_AF-A0A538HZF2-F1
#
_entry.id   AF-A0A538HZF2-F1
#
_cell.length_a   1.000
_cell.length_b   1.000
_cell.length_c   1.000
_cell.angle_alpha   90.00
_cell.angle_beta   90.00
_cell.angle_gamma   90.00
#
_symmetry.space_group_name_H-M   'P 1'
#
loop_
_entity.id
_entity.type
_entity.pdbx_description
1 polymer ?
#
loop_
_entity_poly.entity_id
_entity_poly.type
_entity_poly.pdbx_seq_one_letter_code
_entity_poly.pdbx_strand_id
1 'polypeptide(L)' 'MAPGIVQTRLSQFLTEHPVEGPTYLQRVPLRRFAQPLDIAEAVLFLASDAAAYITGEQIVVDGGVSVGVPIEAAP' A
#
# COMPACT_ATOMS: atom_id res chain seq x y z
N MET A 1 -11.64 -2.08 1.84
CA MET A 1 -10.19 -2.23 1.62
C MET A 1 -9.57 -0.86 1.42
N ALA A 2 -8.43 -0.59 2.03
CA ALA A 2 -7.73 0.69 1.98
C ALA A 2 -6.30 0.48 1.43
N PRO A 3 -6.10 0.61 0.11
CA PRO A 3 -4.78 0.50 -0.50
C PRO A 3 -3.92 1.75 -0.24
N GLY A 4 -2.60 1.57 -0.24
CA GLY A 4 -1.64 2.66 -0.37
C GLY A 4 -1.54 3.16 -1.83
N ILE A 5 -0.42 3.80 -2.19
CA ILE A 5 -0.17 4.17 -3.59
C ILE A 5 0.21 2.94 -4.41
N VAL A 6 -0.65 2.58 -5.36
CA VAL A 6 -0.51 1.43 -6.26
C VAL A 6 -0.10 1.90 -7.65
N GLN A 7 0.95 1.31 -8.24
CA GLN A 7 1.43 1.60 -9.59
C GLN A 7 0.38 1.27 -10.65
N THR A 8 -0.44 2.28 -10.95
CA THR A 8 -1.51 2.25 -11.94
C THR A 8 -1.45 3.53 -12.75
N ARG A 9 -2.16 3.59 -13.88
CA ARG A 9 -2.26 4.82 -14.69
C ARG A 9 -2.66 6.04 -13.86
N LEU A 10 -3.56 5.86 -12.88
CA LEU A 10 -4.03 6.93 -12.01
C LEU A 10 -2.91 7.55 -11.17
N SER A 11 -1.94 6.75 -10.71
CA SER A 11 -0.88 7.20 -9.80
C SER A 11 0.44 7.56 -10.50
N GLN A 12 0.53 7.42 -11.83
CA GLN A 12 1.79 7.59 -12.57
C GLN A 12 2.46 8.93 -12.30
N PHE A 13 1.66 9.99 -12.11
CA PHE A 13 2.14 11.32 -11.77
C PHE A 13 3.02 11.36 -10.51
N LEU A 14 2.84 10.40 -9.59
CA LEU A 14 3.65 10.26 -8.38
C LEU A 14 4.67 9.11 -8.51
N THR A 15 4.23 7.95 -9.02
CA THR A 15 5.06 6.73 -9.03
C THR A 15 6.21 6.79 -10.03
N GLU A 16 6.12 7.64 -11.04
CA GLU A 16 7.16 7.88 -12.05
C GLU A 16 7.88 9.22 -11.85
N HIS A 17 7.47 10.02 -10.84
CA HIS A 17 8.08 11.31 -10.60
C HIS A 17 9.50 11.15 -9.99
N PRO A 18 10.54 11.76 -10.59
CA PRO A 18 11.94 11.49 -10.21
C PRO A 18 12.31 11.98 -8.81
N VAL A 19 11.59 12.97 -8.27
CA VAL A 19 11.84 13.54 -6.93
C VAL A 19 10.74 13.18 -5.92
N GLU A 20 9.50 13.56 -6.18
CA GLU A 20 8.36 13.29 -5.29
C GLU A 20 8.12 11.80 -5.02
N GLY A 21 8.33 10.93 -6.01
CA GLY A 21 8.18 9.49 -5.82
C GLY A 21 9.13 8.94 -4.75
N PRO A 22 10.46 9.11 -4.91
CA PRO A 22 11.44 8.74 -3.89
C PRO A 22 11.19 9.41 -2.52
N THR A 23 10.78 10.68 -2.50
CA THR A 23 10.45 11.39 -1.25
C THR A 23 9.23 10.78 -0.56
N TYR A 24 8.17 10.44 -1.30
CA TYR A 24 6.99 9.77 -0.76
C TYR A 24 7.35 8.41 -0.15
N LEU A 25 8.21 7.64 -0.83
CA LEU A 25 8.67 6.33 -0.33
C LEU A 25 9.41 6.44 1.00
N GLN A 26 9.94 7.60 1.39
CA GLN A 26 10.53 7.78 2.71
C GLN A 26 9.52 7.59 3.85
N ARG A 27 8.24 7.80 3.58
CA ARG A 27 7.13 7.65 4.53
C ARG A 27 6.52 6.24 4.51
N VAL A 28 6.93 5.39 3.57
CA VAL A 28 6.42 4.02 3.40
C VAL A 28 7.42 3.05 4.02
N PRO A 29 7.08 2.34 5.11
CA PRO A 29 7.96 1.35 5.73
C PRO A 29 8.55 0.31 4.77
N LEU A 30 7.75 -0.20 3.83
CA LEU A 30 8.23 -1.16 2.81
C LEU A 30 9.06 -0.53 1.67
N ARG A 31 9.25 0.80 1.66
CA ARG A 31 10.10 1.55 0.71
C ARG A 31 9.84 1.24 -0.77
N ARG A 32 8.61 0.85 -1.12
CA ARG A 32 8.16 0.61 -2.49
C ARG A 32 6.70 1.02 -2.66
N PHE A 33 6.33 1.35 -3.89
CA PHE A 33 4.93 1.43 -4.28
C PHE A 33 4.32 0.02 -4.36
N ALA A 34 3.03 -0.08 -4.09
CA ALA A 34 2.31 -1.33 -4.32
C ALA A 34 2.21 -1.59 -5.83
N GLN A 35 2.28 -2.85 -6.23
CA GLN A 35 1.88 -3.32 -7.55
C GLN A 35 0.38 -3.63 -7.55
N PRO A 36 -0.30 -3.61 -8.70
CA PRO A 36 -1.69 -4.08 -8.79
C PRO A 36 -1.89 -5.47 -8.19
N LEU A 37 -0.87 -6.34 -8.30
CA LEU A 37 -0.91 -7.69 -7.75
C LEU A 37 -0.94 -7.72 -6.21
N ASP A 38 -0.30 -6.78 -5.51
CA ASP A 38 -0.38 -6.70 -4.04
C ASP A 38 -1.83 -6.52 -3.55
N ILE A 39 -2.64 -5.80 -4.34
CA ILE A 39 -4.07 -5.59 -4.04
C ILE A 39 -4.90 -6.79 -4.50
N ALA A 40 -4.60 -7.33 -5.69
CA ALA A 40 -5.35 -8.47 -6.24
C ALA A 40 -5.26 -9.70 -5.33
N GLU A 41 -4.08 -10.01 -4.78
CA GLU A 41 -3.90 -11.13 -3.86
C GLU A 41 -4.65 -10.92 -2.52
N ALA A 42 -4.67 -9.69 -2.01
CA ALA A 42 -5.45 -9.36 -0.82
C ALA A 42 -6.96 -9.49 -1.07
N VAL A 43 -7.44 -9.06 -2.24
CA VAL A 43 -8.84 -9.25 -2.65
C VAL A 43 -9.15 -10.74 -2.81
N LEU A 44 -8.25 -11.51 -3.42
CA LEU A 44 -8.42 -12.95 -3.61
C LEU A 44 -8.56 -13.68 -2.26
N PHE A 45 -7.73 -13.32 -1.28
CA PHE A 45 -7.89 -13.83 0.10
C PHE A 45 -9.27 -13.49 0.67
N LEU A 46 -9.70 -12.22 0.59
CA LEU A 46 -10.99 -11.80 1.13
C LEU A 46 -12.19 -12.39 0.41
N ALA A 47 -12.04 -12.78 -0.85
CA ALA A 47 -13.06 -13.46 -1.64
C ALA A 47 -13.09 -14.99 -1.39
N SER A 48 -12.09 -15.54 -0.69
CA SER A 48 -11.98 -16.98 -0.43
C SER A 48 -12.70 -17.40 0.85
N ASP A 49 -12.94 -18.71 0.99
CA ASP A 49 -13.51 -19.31 2.22
C ASP A 49 -12.64 -19.06 3.46
N ALA A 50 -11.34 -18.77 3.30
CA ALA A 50 -10.45 -18.45 4.41
C ALA A 50 -10.84 -17.15 5.14
N ALA A 51 -11.59 -16.27 4.48
CA ALA A 51 -12.09 -15.03 5.05
C ALA A 51 -13.56 -15.10 5.49
N ALA A 52 -14.17 -16.29 5.60
CA ALA A 52 -15.61 -16.48 5.81
C ALA A 52 -16.20 -15.78 7.07
N TYR A 53 -15.37 -15.44 8.05
CA TYR A 53 -15.79 -14.72 9.27
C TYR A 53 -15.31 -13.27 9.35
N ILE A 54 -14.74 -12.74 8.27
CA ILE A 54 -14.28 -11.35 8.17
C ILE A 54 -15.36 -10.56 7.42
N THR A 55 -16.06 -9.69 8.14
CA THR A 55 -17.10 -8.81 7.57
C THR A 55 -17.12 -7.47 8.29
N GLY A 56 -17.51 -6.40 7.58
CA GLY A 56 -17.58 -5.04 8.12
C GLY A 56 -16.23 -4.35 8.37
N GLU A 57 -15.11 -4.97 7.99
CA GLU A 57 -13.76 -4.50 8.33
C GLU A 57 -13.08 -3.73 7.19
N GLN A 58 -12.19 -2.79 7.55
CA GLN A 58 -11.30 -2.13 6.60
C GLN A 58 -9.91 -2.77 6.62
N ILE A 59 -9.64 -3.62 5.62
CA ILE A 59 -8.31 -4.20 5.44
C ILE A 59 -7.37 -3.18 4.79
N VAL A 60 -6.32 -2.78 5.52
CA VAL A 60 -5.29 -1.84 5.08
C VAL A 60 -4.17 -2.59 4.34
N VAL A 61 -3.87 -2.18 3.11
CA VAL A 61 -2.84 -2.78 2.24
C VAL A 61 -1.99 -1.66 1.65
N ASP A 62 -1.13 -1.06 2.48
CA ASP A 62 -0.54 0.24 2.17
C ASP A 62 0.98 0.35 2.42
N GLY A 63 1.63 -0.79 2.61
CA GLY A 63 3.06 -0.85 2.90
C GLY A 63 3.47 -0.22 4.23
N GLY A 64 2.51 -0.01 5.14
CA GLY A 64 2.69 0.52 6.48
C GLY A 64 2.56 2.05 6.58
N VAL A 65 2.17 2.75 5.50
CA VAL A 65 2.13 4.22 5.52
C VAL A 65 1.14 4.77 6.56
N SER A 66 0.04 4.07 6.83
CA SER A 66 -0.93 4.43 7.88
C SER A 66 -0.37 4.34 9.30
N VAL A 67 0.68 3.54 9.51
CA VAL A 67 1.39 3.41 10.81
C VAL A 67 2.60 4.35 10.87
N GLY A 68 3.18 4.69 9.71
CA GLY A 68 4.33 5.57 9.58
C GLY A 68 5.67 4.84 9.76
N VAL A 69 6.76 5.59 9.62
CA VAL A 69 8.12 5.10 9.88
C VAL A 69 8.53 5.39 11.33
N PRO A 70 9.29 4.51 12.00
CA PRO A 70 9.82 4.79 13.34
C PRO A 70 10.57 6.12 13.37
N ILE A 71 10.43 6.88 14.45
CA ILE A 71 11.14 8.15 14.68
C ILE A 71 12.67 8.01 14.58
N GLU A 72 13.21 6.83 14.88
CA GLU A 72 14.63 6.48 14.76
C GLU A 72 15.08 6.27 13.30
N ALA A 73 14.13 5.98 12.40
CA ALA A 73 14.37 5.73 10.97
C ALA A 73 13.96 6.93 10.09
N ALA A 74 13.53 8.03 10.71
CA ALA A 74 13.33 9.31 10.03
C ALA A 74 14.71 9.92 9.70
N PRO A 75 14.89 10.49 8.49
CA PRO A 75 16.15 11.10 8.08
C PRO A 75 16.52 12.32 8.94
#